data_AF-A0A9K3KB43-F1
#
_entry.id   AF-A0A9K3KB43-F1
#
_cell.length_a   1.000
_cell.length_b   1.000
_cell.length_c   1.000
_cell.angle_alpha   90.00
_cell.angle_beta   90.00
_cell.angle_gamma   90.00
#
_symmetry.space_group_name_H-M   'P 1'
#
loop_
_entity.id
_entity.type
_entity.pdbx_description
1 polymer ?
#
loop_
_entity_poly.entity_id
_entity_poly.type
_entity_poly.pdbx_seq_one_letter_code
_entity_poly.pdbx_strand_id
1 'polypeptide(L)'
;MGKRRRFYSVTTKSDRMTPLIRIVAWTAAAFLLFLQQNRIILLQHQEQQDEQLSWYSPTSKSKEEKMVTVRNRTAPNIETAEHQIQKPRPYQWPDISTDDVQNLTRSWWKPTILSRPKDWWCVHSDNVNKEGLLYVKTPKAASSTMAGITLRIAHRHGKDIQQEEKEESVPNEDTKISHEPIPATTTMPCNSRHEHGLSYRYKDRNRTQSFLFATIRDPAKRAISDVFYRRSNQQLEYNETQILETLQEGVFLLSHRLTHIKVQGYQLAYLTMREKVEDNHDADDDDEEEEEPSIDVSQLSRETTKQHIADVLNEYDFLLLVERMDESLVVLQFLLDLDTDDLLHINSKSAGDYAMLIVKETCHRIQPPIVSDTTIRYLSSSDWHNQHYGDYLLHAAINASLDRTIADIGPERFQKALATFRQRMALAQERCQAHAYFPCSSSGENQLKLSEESCYNRDWGCGYPCLDRLSESNSH
;
A
#
# COMPACT_ATOMS: atom_id res chain seq x y z
N MET A 1 11.44 59.11 -63.54
CA MET A 1 12.83 58.61 -63.41
C MET A 1 13.05 58.13 -61.98
N GLY A 2 13.08 56.82 -61.75
CA GLY A 2 13.26 56.23 -60.40
C GLY A 2 14.16 54.99 -60.47
N LYS A 3 15.34 55.07 -59.86
CA LYS A 3 16.41 54.04 -59.88
C LYS A 3 16.01 52.84 -59.00
N ARG A 4 15.97 51.63 -59.60
CA ARG A 4 15.89 50.35 -58.88
C ARG A 4 17.26 50.00 -58.26
N ARG A 5 17.29 49.75 -56.95
CA ARG A 5 18.44 49.14 -56.25
C ARG A 5 18.34 47.61 -56.35
N ARG A 6 19.43 46.95 -56.75
CA ARG A 6 19.59 45.49 -56.67
C ARG A 6 20.14 45.14 -55.29
N PHE A 7 19.47 44.24 -54.58
CA PHE A 7 20.02 43.55 -53.42
C PHE A 7 20.80 42.31 -53.89
N TYR A 8 22.03 42.18 -53.42
CA TYR A 8 22.82 40.95 -53.54
C TYR A 8 22.52 40.09 -52.31
N SER A 9 22.01 38.86 -52.50
CA SER A 9 21.95 37.86 -51.44
C SER A 9 23.30 37.14 -51.37
N VAL A 10 23.89 37.13 -50.18
CA VAL A 10 25.07 36.31 -49.87
C VAL A 10 24.54 34.96 -49.40
N THR A 11 24.54 33.96 -50.27
CA THR A 11 24.27 32.57 -49.90
C THR A 11 25.52 31.98 -49.25
N THR A 12 25.47 31.74 -47.94
CA THR A 12 26.53 31.04 -47.21
C THR A 12 26.51 29.55 -47.56
N LYS A 13 27.65 29.04 -48.05
CA LYS A 13 27.89 27.61 -48.27
C LYS A 13 27.98 26.89 -46.92
N SER A 14 26.86 26.35 -46.43
CA SER A 14 26.84 25.46 -45.26
C SER A 14 25.74 24.40 -45.36
N ASP A 15 25.58 23.76 -46.51
CA ASP A 15 24.53 22.76 -46.72
C ASP A 15 25.01 21.56 -47.55
N ARG A 16 26.04 20.88 -47.06
CA ARG A 16 26.38 19.51 -47.49
C ARG A 16 26.81 18.65 -46.30
N MET A 17 26.01 18.62 -45.24
CA MET A 17 26.02 17.44 -44.37
C MET A 17 25.20 16.36 -45.07
N THR A 18 25.83 15.22 -45.33
CA THR A 18 25.17 14.06 -45.95
C THR A 18 23.99 13.62 -45.07
N PRO A 19 22.89 13.14 -45.67
CA PRO A 19 21.68 12.75 -44.94
C PRO A 19 21.94 11.72 -43.83
N LEU A 20 22.98 10.90 -43.96
CA LEU A 20 23.43 9.97 -42.92
C LEU A 20 23.82 10.67 -41.61
N ILE A 21 24.52 11.81 -41.68
CA ILE A 21 24.96 12.57 -40.50
C ILE A 21 23.76 13.18 -39.77
N ARG A 22 22.73 13.61 -40.51
CA ARG A 22 21.49 14.15 -39.92
C ARG A 22 20.71 13.07 -39.17
N ILE A 23 20.65 11.85 -39.71
CA ILE A 23 19.98 10.71 -39.05
C ILE A 23 20.71 10.33 -37.76
N VAL A 24 22.04 10.21 -37.80
CA VAL A 24 22.85 9.87 -36.61
C VAL A 24 22.76 10.95 -35.53
N ALA A 25 22.75 12.23 -35.92
CA ALA A 25 22.58 13.33 -34.97
C ALA A 25 21.19 13.32 -34.31
N TRP A 26 20.13 13.03 -35.10
CA TRP A 26 18.76 12.94 -34.59
C TRP A 26 18.56 11.74 -33.66
N THR A 27 19.10 10.57 -34.00
CA THR A 27 18.98 9.37 -33.13
C THR A 27 19.76 9.56 -31.83
N ALA A 28 20.95 10.16 -31.87
CA ALA A 28 21.72 10.48 -30.67
C ALA A 28 20.98 11.50 -29.78
N ALA A 29 20.37 12.54 -30.36
CA ALA A 29 19.59 13.53 -29.62
C ALA A 29 18.34 12.91 -28.97
N ALA A 30 17.61 12.05 -29.69
CA ALA A 30 16.44 11.35 -29.16
C ALA A 30 16.83 10.40 -28.01
N PHE A 31 17.95 9.68 -28.14
CA PHE A 31 18.47 8.81 -27.09
C PHE A 31 18.88 9.60 -25.83
N LEU A 32 19.53 10.75 -26.00
CA LEU A 32 19.88 11.64 -24.87
C LEU A 32 18.64 12.19 -24.16
N LEU A 33 17.59 12.58 -24.90
CA LEU A 33 16.33 13.01 -24.31
C LEU A 33 15.64 11.89 -23.54
N PHE A 34 15.65 10.66 -24.07
CA PHE A 34 15.12 9.49 -23.37
C PHE A 34 15.88 9.21 -22.06
N LEU A 35 17.21 9.28 -22.07
CA LEU A 35 18.01 9.12 -20.85
C LEU A 35 17.75 10.24 -19.84
N GLN A 36 17.57 11.47 -20.30
CA GLN A 36 17.25 12.61 -19.44
C GLN A 36 15.87 12.47 -18.78
N GLN A 37 14.86 12.02 -19.52
CA GLN A 37 13.52 11.77 -19.00
C GLN A 37 13.52 10.68 -17.92
N ASN A 38 14.20 9.56 -18.16
CA ASN A 38 14.32 8.48 -17.18
C ASN A 38 15.07 8.91 -15.92
N ARG A 39 16.08 9.78 -16.05
CA ARG A 39 16.79 10.34 -14.89
C ARG A 39 15.87 11.22 -14.03
N ILE A 40 14.98 12.01 -14.63
CA ILE A 40 14.02 12.84 -13.90
C ILE A 40 13.04 11.96 -13.12
N ILE A 41 12.51 10.90 -13.74
CA ILE A 41 11.58 9.96 -13.08
C ILE A 41 12.26 9.28 -11.88
N LEU A 42 13.50 8.81 -12.04
CA LEU A 42 14.27 8.21 -10.94
C LEU A 42 14.52 9.20 -9.79
N LEU A 43 14.81 10.47 -10.10
CA LEU A 43 15.00 11.50 -9.08
C LEU A 43 13.70 11.84 -8.34
N GLN A 44 12.56 11.87 -9.02
CA GLN A 44 11.25 12.09 -8.39
C GLN A 44 10.86 10.93 -7.45
N HIS A 45 11.16 9.69 -7.86
CA HIS A 45 10.93 8.52 -7.01
C HIS A 45 11.87 8.49 -5.80
N GLN A 46 13.13 8.87 -5.99
CA GLN A 46 14.10 9.05 -4.90
C GLN A 46 13.64 10.14 -3.93
N GLU A 47 13.15 11.27 -4.43
CA GLU A 47 12.63 12.38 -3.62
C GLU A 47 11.40 11.96 -2.80
N GLN A 48 10.49 11.17 -3.35
CA GLN A 48 9.37 10.61 -2.58
C GLN A 48 9.83 9.63 -1.48
N GLN A 49 10.86 8.84 -1.73
CA GLN A 49 11.46 7.96 -0.72
C GLN A 49 12.23 8.75 0.35
N ASP A 50 12.96 9.78 -0.07
CA ASP A 50 13.72 10.65 0.81
C ASP A 50 12.80 11.53 1.66
N GLU A 51 11.66 11.98 1.11
CA GLU A 51 10.61 12.68 1.85
C GLU A 51 9.94 11.74 2.87
N GLN A 52 9.84 10.44 2.59
CA GLN A 52 9.42 9.45 3.59
C GLN A 52 10.48 9.17 4.67
N LEU A 53 11.77 9.33 4.36
CA LEU A 53 12.90 9.15 5.29
C LEU A 53 13.23 10.42 6.08
N SER A 54 12.97 11.62 5.53
CA SER A 54 13.31 12.91 6.13
C SER A 54 12.51 13.21 7.41
N TRP A 55 11.38 12.53 7.61
CA TRP A 55 10.61 12.57 8.86
C TRP A 55 11.43 12.15 10.11
N TYR A 56 12.58 11.49 9.96
CA TYR A 56 13.34 10.89 11.07
C TYR A 56 14.76 11.41 11.28
N SER A 57 15.20 12.42 10.52
CA SER A 57 16.50 13.06 10.78
C SER A 57 16.33 14.48 11.26
N PRO A 58 16.39 14.74 12.58
CA PRO A 58 16.55 16.09 13.10
C PRO A 58 18.00 16.52 12.82
N THR A 59 18.29 16.96 11.60
CA THR A 59 19.52 17.72 11.36
C THR A 59 19.20 19.20 11.53
N SER A 60 19.27 19.65 12.78
CA SER A 60 19.46 21.07 13.08
C SER A 60 20.84 21.50 12.56
N LYS A 61 20.90 21.88 11.29
CA LYS A 61 21.96 22.76 10.80
C LYS A 61 21.30 23.98 10.16
N SER A 62 21.29 25.05 10.94
CA SER A 62 21.14 26.41 10.46
C SER A 62 21.99 26.60 9.21
N LYS A 63 21.35 26.86 8.08
CA LYS A 63 22.02 27.40 6.90
C LYS A 63 22.26 28.88 7.15
N GLU A 64 23.41 29.20 7.73
CA GLU A 64 24.02 30.50 7.51
C GLU A 64 24.70 30.54 6.14
N GLU A 65 24.44 31.62 5.42
CA GLU A 65 24.93 31.97 4.10
C GLU A 65 26.46 31.98 4.04
N LYS A 66 27.05 31.29 3.05
CA LYS A 66 28.25 31.79 2.34
C LYS A 66 28.18 31.40 0.86
N MET A 67 27.85 32.38 0.03
CA MET A 67 28.21 32.38 -1.39
C MET A 67 29.74 32.30 -1.51
N VAL A 68 30.25 31.22 -2.10
CA VAL A 68 31.63 31.13 -2.58
C VAL A 68 31.63 30.65 -4.02
N THR A 69 32.36 31.42 -4.82
CA THR A 69 32.52 31.40 -6.27
C THR A 69 32.92 30.03 -6.83
N VAL A 70 32.15 29.52 -7.80
CA VAL A 70 32.46 28.30 -8.55
C VAL A 70 33.51 28.61 -9.62
N ARG A 71 34.69 28.00 -9.50
CA ARG A 71 35.69 27.88 -10.58
C ARG A 71 35.60 26.49 -11.21
N ASN A 72 35.60 26.47 -12.54
CA ASN A 72 35.65 25.31 -13.43
C ASN A 72 36.60 24.20 -12.94
N ARG A 73 36.05 23.00 -12.71
CA ARG A 73 36.81 21.74 -12.71
C ARG A 73 36.13 20.72 -13.62
N THR A 74 36.98 20.12 -14.43
CA THR A 74 36.76 19.01 -15.36
C THR A 74 36.03 17.83 -14.73
N ALA A 75 35.13 17.24 -15.51
CA ALA A 75 34.31 16.08 -15.15
C ALA A 75 35.15 14.83 -14.84
N PRO A 76 34.86 14.08 -13.77
CA PRO A 76 35.43 12.76 -13.56
C PRO A 76 34.60 11.68 -14.29
N ASN A 77 35.32 10.64 -14.72
CA ASN A 77 34.79 9.41 -15.31
C ASN A 77 33.72 8.76 -14.41
N ILE A 78 32.57 8.45 -15.01
CA ILE A 78 31.49 7.68 -14.40
C ILE A 78 31.68 6.23 -14.81
N GLU A 79 32.45 5.48 -14.03
CA GLU A 79 32.45 4.01 -14.03
C GLU A 79 31.82 3.56 -12.70
N THR A 80 30.63 2.96 -12.82
CA THR A 80 29.97 2.05 -11.85
C THR A 80 30.17 2.38 -10.36
N ALA A 81 29.47 3.39 -9.86
CA ALA A 81 29.16 3.49 -8.45
C ALA A 81 27.83 2.78 -8.18
N GLU A 82 27.88 1.48 -7.86
CA GLU A 82 26.79 0.83 -7.14
C GLU A 82 26.63 1.57 -5.80
N HIS A 83 25.66 2.47 -5.74
CA HIS A 83 25.21 3.06 -4.49
C HIS A 83 24.64 1.92 -3.64
N GLN A 84 25.47 1.34 -2.77
CA GLN A 84 24.97 0.61 -1.62
C GLN A 84 24.17 1.60 -0.78
N ILE A 85 22.86 1.62 -1.01
CA ILE A 85 21.90 2.29 -0.12
C ILE A 85 22.11 1.63 1.24
N GLN A 86 22.86 2.29 2.13
CA GLN A 86 22.94 1.87 3.53
C GLN A 86 21.51 1.85 4.04
N LYS A 87 20.96 0.65 4.27
CA LYS A 87 19.68 0.50 4.93
C LYS A 87 19.74 1.34 6.21
N PRO A 88 18.79 2.27 6.44
CA PRO A 88 18.78 3.05 7.68
C PRO A 88 18.89 2.07 8.84
N ARG A 89 19.79 2.37 9.80
CA ARG A 89 19.97 1.48 10.96
C ARG A 89 18.60 1.30 11.59
N PRO A 90 18.15 0.05 11.83
CA PRO A 90 16.87 -0.19 12.48
C PRO A 90 16.88 0.60 13.79
N TYR A 91 15.88 1.45 13.95
CA TYR A 91 15.69 2.20 15.17
C TYR A 91 15.59 1.20 16.32
N GLN A 92 16.56 1.22 17.23
CA GLN A 92 16.56 0.34 18.39
C GLN A 92 15.56 0.92 19.39
N TRP A 93 14.37 0.31 19.45
CA TRP A 93 13.40 0.62 20.49
C TRP A 93 14.00 0.17 21.83
N PRO A 94 14.21 1.08 22.80
CA PRO A 94 14.95 0.76 24.03
C PRO A 94 14.28 -0.37 24.84
N ASP A 95 13.00 -0.64 24.61
CA ASP A 95 12.20 -1.59 25.38
C ASP A 95 11.83 -2.89 24.64
N ILE A 96 12.15 -3.03 23.36
CA ILE A 96 11.84 -4.24 22.60
C ILE A 96 13.08 -5.14 22.55
N SER A 97 13.03 -6.24 23.30
CA SER A 97 14.09 -7.23 23.28
C SER A 97 14.17 -7.88 21.90
N THR A 98 15.39 -7.95 21.34
CA THR A 98 15.66 -8.74 20.14
C THR A 98 15.21 -10.19 20.31
N ASP A 99 15.33 -10.76 21.51
CA ASP A 99 14.91 -12.13 21.78
C ASP A 99 13.40 -12.30 21.68
N ASP A 100 12.62 -11.32 22.16
CA ASP A 100 11.16 -11.34 22.05
C ASP A 100 10.73 -11.33 20.58
N VAL A 101 11.33 -10.44 19.77
CA VAL A 101 11.09 -10.38 18.32
C VAL A 101 11.45 -11.70 17.66
N GLN A 102 12.63 -12.26 17.95
CA GLN A 102 13.08 -13.50 17.35
C GLN A 102 12.22 -14.70 17.76
N ASN A 103 11.77 -14.77 19.01
CA ASN A 103 10.91 -15.84 19.50
C ASN A 103 9.54 -15.82 18.82
N LEU A 104 8.90 -14.64 18.76
CA LEU A 104 7.62 -14.45 18.05
C LEU A 104 7.74 -14.75 16.56
N THR A 105 8.86 -14.34 15.95
CA THR A 105 9.09 -14.56 14.53
C THR A 105 9.30 -16.05 14.21
N ARG A 106 10.07 -16.76 15.04
CA ARG A 106 10.35 -18.20 14.84
C ARG A 106 9.09 -19.05 14.97
N SER A 107 8.18 -18.71 15.90
CA SER A 107 6.94 -19.47 16.06
C SER A 107 5.97 -19.25 14.91
N TRP A 108 6.00 -18.09 14.26
CA TRP A 108 5.08 -17.76 13.19
C TRP A 108 5.48 -18.29 11.82
N TRP A 109 6.78 -18.49 11.56
CA TRP A 109 7.24 -18.86 10.23
C TRP A 109 6.57 -20.15 9.70
N LYS A 110 5.79 -20.02 8.61
CA LYS A 110 5.01 -21.09 7.96
C LYS A 110 5.57 -21.42 6.57
N PRO A 111 6.65 -22.20 6.46
CA PRO A 111 7.24 -22.56 5.16
C PRO A 111 6.27 -23.34 4.26
N THR A 112 5.24 -23.97 4.84
CA THR A 112 4.25 -24.78 4.12
C THR A 112 3.32 -23.98 3.22
N ILE A 113 3.23 -22.65 3.37
CA ILE A 113 2.39 -21.83 2.49
C ILE A 113 2.97 -21.80 1.07
N LEU A 114 4.30 -21.69 0.94
CA LEU A 114 4.99 -21.69 -0.36
C LEU A 114 4.85 -23.01 -1.13
N SER A 115 4.40 -24.09 -0.48
CA SER A 115 4.16 -25.39 -1.11
C SER A 115 2.69 -25.66 -1.45
N ARG A 116 1.78 -24.72 -1.20
CA ARG A 116 0.37 -24.93 -1.54
C ARG A 116 0.17 -24.89 -3.06
N PRO A 117 -0.77 -25.68 -3.60
CA PRO A 117 -1.10 -25.64 -5.03
C PRO A 117 -1.51 -24.24 -5.45
N LYS A 118 -1.27 -23.86 -6.71
CA LYS A 118 -1.81 -22.63 -7.29
C LYS A 118 -3.34 -22.58 -7.06
N ASP A 119 -3.87 -21.39 -6.82
CA ASP A 119 -5.32 -21.12 -6.69
C ASP A 119 -6.07 -21.84 -5.55
N TRP A 120 -5.37 -22.47 -4.60
CA TRP A 120 -6.01 -23.17 -3.46
C TRP A 120 -6.98 -22.31 -2.64
N TRP A 121 -6.80 -20.99 -2.68
CA TRP A 121 -7.61 -19.99 -2.01
C TRP A 121 -8.76 -19.46 -2.88
N CYS A 122 -8.68 -19.61 -4.22
CA CYS A 122 -9.73 -19.14 -5.12
C CYS A 122 -10.85 -20.17 -5.16
N VAL A 123 -11.89 -19.92 -4.37
CA VAL A 123 -13.06 -20.78 -4.29
C VAL A 123 -14.33 -20.05 -4.70
N HIS A 124 -15.21 -20.78 -5.38
CA HIS A 124 -16.59 -20.37 -5.62
C HIS A 124 -17.44 -20.91 -4.47
N SER A 125 -17.82 -20.04 -3.54
CA SER A 125 -18.60 -20.44 -2.36
C SER A 125 -19.60 -19.38 -1.96
N ASP A 126 -20.76 -19.82 -1.48
CA ASP A 126 -21.75 -18.92 -0.89
C ASP A 126 -21.26 -18.34 0.45
N ASN A 127 -20.21 -18.93 1.06
CA ASN A 127 -19.67 -18.51 2.34
C ASN A 127 -18.43 -17.61 2.21
N VAL A 128 -18.64 -16.41 1.65
CA VAL A 128 -17.61 -15.38 1.44
C VAL A 128 -16.88 -14.92 2.71
N ASN A 129 -17.33 -15.35 3.89
CA ASN A 129 -16.73 -14.98 5.19
C ASN A 129 -15.69 -16.00 5.67
N LYS A 130 -15.70 -17.22 5.11
CA LYS A 130 -14.85 -18.31 5.59
C LYS A 130 -13.84 -18.78 4.57
N GLU A 131 -14.05 -18.47 3.30
CA GLU A 131 -13.30 -19.02 2.18
C GLU A 131 -12.95 -17.88 1.20
N GLY A 132 -11.91 -18.06 0.38
CA GLY A 132 -11.45 -17.02 -0.53
C GLY A 132 -10.25 -16.21 -0.05
N LEU A 133 -10.04 -15.07 -0.68
CA LEU A 133 -9.05 -14.08 -0.29
C LEU A 133 -9.65 -13.11 0.75
N LEU A 134 -9.22 -13.27 2.01
CA LEU A 134 -9.77 -12.55 3.15
C LEU A 134 -8.78 -11.45 3.60
N TYR A 135 -9.24 -10.20 3.62
CA TYR A 135 -8.42 -9.05 3.98
C TYR A 135 -9.02 -8.26 5.16
N VAL A 136 -8.26 -8.14 6.25
CA VAL A 136 -8.61 -7.27 7.39
C VAL A 136 -8.05 -5.86 7.13
N LYS A 137 -8.95 -4.89 6.94
CA LYS A 137 -8.60 -3.51 6.56
C LYS A 137 -8.22 -2.66 7.77
N THR A 138 -7.01 -2.81 8.29
CA THR A 138 -6.49 -1.94 9.37
C THR A 138 -6.56 -0.46 8.95
N PRO A 139 -7.28 0.40 9.69
CA PRO A 139 -7.39 1.81 9.34
C PRO A 139 -6.03 2.50 9.25
N LYS A 140 -5.86 3.30 8.18
CA LYS A 140 -4.68 4.12 7.92
C LYS A 140 -3.36 3.36 7.74
N ALA A 141 -3.44 2.06 7.47
CA ALA A 141 -2.32 1.21 7.06
C ALA A 141 -2.48 0.81 5.57
N ALA A 142 -2.56 1.79 4.66
CA ALA A 142 -2.75 1.56 3.21
C ALA A 142 -3.99 0.71 2.83
N SER A 143 -5.03 0.71 3.66
CA SER A 143 -6.13 -0.24 3.52
C SER A 143 -7.07 -0.04 2.33
N SER A 144 -7.20 1.17 1.80
CA SER A 144 -7.90 1.39 0.53
C SER A 144 -7.11 0.83 -0.65
N THR A 145 -5.79 1.04 -0.66
CA THR A 145 -4.90 0.52 -1.72
C THR A 145 -4.91 -1.00 -1.73
N MET A 146 -4.73 -1.63 -0.56
CA MET A 146 -4.76 -3.10 -0.47
C MET A 146 -6.13 -3.69 -0.75
N ALA A 147 -7.24 -3.00 -0.41
CA ALA A 147 -8.56 -3.46 -0.85
C ALA A 147 -8.69 -3.45 -2.38
N GLY A 148 -8.16 -2.42 -3.06
CA GLY A 148 -8.10 -2.38 -4.52
C GLY A 148 -7.27 -3.51 -5.12
N ILE A 149 -6.10 -3.80 -4.54
CA ILE A 149 -5.23 -4.92 -4.97
C ILE A 149 -5.92 -6.27 -4.72
N THR A 150 -6.58 -6.44 -3.58
CA THR A 150 -7.35 -7.66 -3.24
C THR A 150 -8.43 -7.92 -4.30
N LEU A 151 -9.20 -6.89 -4.65
CA LEU A 151 -10.22 -6.94 -5.69
C LEU A 151 -9.61 -7.27 -7.05
N ARG A 152 -8.46 -6.67 -7.38
CA ARG A 152 -7.74 -6.94 -8.64
C ARG A 152 -7.31 -8.40 -8.74
N ILE A 153 -6.66 -8.94 -7.71
CA ILE A 153 -6.22 -10.34 -7.65
C ILE A 153 -7.42 -11.27 -7.89
N ALA A 154 -8.50 -11.07 -7.14
CA ALA A 154 -9.68 -11.91 -7.23
C ALA A 154 -10.37 -11.82 -8.61
N HIS A 155 -10.40 -10.63 -9.21
CA HIS A 155 -10.98 -10.42 -10.52
C HIS A 155 -10.13 -11.03 -11.64
N ARG A 156 -8.80 -10.89 -11.60
CA ARG A 156 -7.91 -11.40 -12.65
C ARG A 156 -7.78 -12.91 -12.62
N HIS A 157 -7.40 -13.49 -11.49
CA HIS A 157 -7.27 -14.94 -11.40
C HIS A 157 -8.57 -15.67 -11.67
N GLY A 158 -9.68 -15.12 -11.21
CA GLY A 158 -10.94 -15.76 -11.50
C GLY A 158 -11.33 -15.69 -13.00
N LYS A 159 -10.85 -14.70 -13.76
CA LYS A 159 -10.99 -14.71 -15.24
C LYS A 159 -10.15 -15.81 -15.87
N ASP A 160 -8.92 -16.00 -15.38
CA ASP A 160 -7.99 -17.00 -15.90
C ASP A 160 -8.58 -18.41 -15.72
N ILE A 161 -9.10 -18.73 -14.52
CA ILE A 161 -9.78 -20.00 -14.24
C ILE A 161 -10.99 -20.22 -15.17
N GLN A 162 -11.82 -19.20 -15.38
CA GLN A 162 -12.96 -19.30 -16.30
C GLN A 162 -12.55 -19.51 -17.76
N GLN A 163 -11.36 -19.04 -18.16
CA GLN A 163 -10.84 -19.27 -19.50
C GLN A 163 -10.33 -20.70 -19.64
N GLU A 164 -9.60 -21.22 -18.65
CA GLU A 164 -9.12 -22.61 -18.63
C GLU A 164 -10.29 -23.61 -18.69
N GLU A 165 -11.37 -23.39 -17.92
CA GLU A 165 -12.58 -24.23 -17.96
C GLU A 165 -13.28 -24.22 -19.34
N LYS A 166 -13.25 -23.08 -20.05
CA LYS A 166 -13.81 -22.96 -21.41
C LYS A 166 -12.95 -23.69 -22.44
N GLU A 167 -11.63 -23.68 -22.28
CA GLU A 167 -10.70 -24.37 -23.15
C GLU A 167 -10.71 -25.90 -22.94
N GLU A 168 -10.99 -26.37 -21.72
CA GLU A 168 -11.16 -27.81 -21.45
C GLU A 168 -12.53 -28.34 -21.91
N SER A 169 -13.57 -27.50 -21.91
CA SER A 169 -14.93 -27.88 -22.31
C SER A 169 -15.16 -27.89 -23.83
N VAL A 170 -14.10 -28.02 -24.65
CA VAL A 170 -14.22 -28.17 -26.12
C VAL A 170 -15.26 -29.25 -26.42
N PRO A 171 -16.41 -28.86 -27.02
CA PRO A 171 -17.52 -29.77 -27.17
C PRO A 171 -17.10 -30.92 -28.08
N ASN A 172 -17.21 -32.14 -27.55
CA ASN A 172 -17.07 -33.34 -28.35
C ASN A 172 -18.10 -33.25 -29.49
N GLU A 173 -17.64 -33.29 -30.74
CA GLU A 173 -18.39 -32.92 -31.96
C GLU A 173 -19.73 -33.67 -32.11
N ASP A 174 -19.89 -34.78 -31.40
CA ASP A 174 -21.07 -35.65 -31.43
C ASP A 174 -22.21 -35.25 -30.46
N THR A 175 -22.00 -34.29 -29.56
CA THR A 175 -23.01 -33.88 -28.56
C THR A 175 -23.71 -32.57 -28.93
N LYS A 176 -24.62 -32.63 -29.92
CA LYS A 176 -25.63 -31.59 -30.17
C LYS A 176 -26.66 -31.55 -29.04
N ILE A 177 -26.27 -31.09 -27.86
CA ILE A 177 -27.22 -30.71 -26.81
C ILE A 177 -27.32 -29.19 -26.83
N SER A 178 -28.50 -28.68 -27.16
CA SER A 178 -28.82 -27.26 -27.12
C SER A 178 -28.83 -26.79 -25.67
N HIS A 179 -27.66 -26.46 -25.12
CA HIS A 179 -27.59 -25.73 -23.86
C HIS A 179 -28.02 -24.29 -24.13
N GLU A 180 -29.15 -23.90 -23.55
CA GLU A 180 -29.52 -22.49 -23.46
C GLU A 180 -28.35 -21.73 -22.81
N PRO A 181 -27.98 -20.54 -23.33
CA PRO A 181 -26.88 -19.77 -22.78
C PRO A 181 -27.18 -19.48 -21.31
N ILE A 182 -26.34 -20.01 -20.43
CA ILE A 182 -26.37 -19.68 -19.00
C ILE A 182 -26.28 -18.15 -18.95
N PRO A 183 -27.26 -17.45 -18.34
CA PRO A 183 -27.22 -16.00 -18.25
C PRO A 183 -25.90 -15.63 -17.58
N ALA A 184 -25.18 -14.66 -18.15
CA ALA A 184 -23.94 -14.12 -17.62
C ALA A 184 -24.22 -13.39 -16.29
N THR A 185 -24.56 -14.14 -15.25
CA THR A 185 -24.61 -13.63 -13.89
C THR A 185 -23.18 -13.39 -13.49
N THR A 186 -22.88 -12.11 -13.25
CA THR A 186 -21.65 -11.49 -12.77
C THR A 186 -21.20 -12.00 -11.40
N THR A 187 -21.05 -13.31 -11.22
CA THR A 187 -20.39 -13.84 -10.03
C THR A 187 -18.90 -13.56 -10.16
N MET A 188 -18.35 -12.81 -9.20
CA MET A 188 -16.91 -12.62 -9.11
C MET A 188 -16.26 -14.00 -8.98
N PRO A 189 -15.30 -14.34 -9.85
CA PRO A 189 -14.88 -15.72 -9.95
C PRO A 189 -14.05 -16.19 -8.76
N CYS A 190 -13.19 -15.38 -8.14
CA CYS A 190 -12.65 -15.71 -6.82
C CYS A 190 -13.39 -14.95 -5.72
N ASN A 191 -13.82 -15.65 -4.66
CA ASN A 191 -14.33 -15.00 -3.47
C ASN A 191 -13.26 -14.09 -2.87
N SER A 192 -13.60 -12.82 -2.67
CA SER A 192 -12.78 -11.89 -1.90
C SER A 192 -13.62 -11.06 -0.97
N ARG A 193 -13.13 -10.89 0.27
CA ARG A 193 -13.80 -10.07 1.27
C ARG A 193 -12.80 -9.19 1.98
N HIS A 194 -13.15 -7.91 2.06
CA HIS A 194 -12.31 -6.89 2.67
C HIS A 194 -13.21 -5.95 3.46
N GLU A 195 -13.02 -5.91 4.78
CA GLU A 195 -13.90 -5.15 5.66
C GLU A 195 -13.10 -4.35 6.69
N HIS A 196 -13.68 -3.22 7.09
CA HIS A 196 -13.25 -2.49 8.29
C HIS A 196 -13.84 -3.09 9.57
N GLY A 197 -14.09 -4.40 9.58
CA GLY A 197 -14.54 -5.14 10.75
C GLY A 197 -13.36 -5.58 11.61
N LEU A 198 -13.64 -5.80 12.90
CA LEU A 198 -12.72 -6.52 13.77
C LEU A 198 -12.47 -7.92 13.21
N SER A 199 -11.24 -8.40 13.37
CA SER A 199 -10.81 -9.64 12.73
C SER A 199 -11.50 -10.91 13.24
N TYR A 200 -12.21 -10.86 14.38
CA TYR A 200 -12.96 -11.99 14.93
C TYR A 200 -13.99 -12.58 13.95
N ARG A 201 -14.44 -11.81 12.94
CA ARG A 201 -15.30 -12.31 11.86
C ARG A 201 -14.69 -13.46 11.05
N TYR A 202 -13.36 -13.57 11.09
CA TYR A 202 -12.61 -14.61 10.38
C TYR A 202 -12.11 -15.72 11.33
N LYS A 203 -12.51 -15.72 12.61
CA LYS A 203 -12.10 -16.73 13.60
C LYS A 203 -12.43 -18.17 13.15
N ASP A 204 -13.56 -18.32 12.46
CA ASP A 204 -14.09 -19.61 11.99
C ASP A 204 -13.81 -19.85 10.50
N ARG A 205 -12.79 -19.20 9.91
CA ARG A 205 -12.46 -19.37 8.49
C ARG A 205 -11.99 -20.80 8.20
N ASN A 206 -12.24 -21.25 6.98
CA ASN A 206 -11.69 -22.50 6.48
C ASN A 206 -10.25 -22.29 6.00
N ARG A 207 -9.26 -22.62 6.84
CA ARG A 207 -7.82 -22.35 6.56
C ARG A 207 -7.24 -23.12 5.37
N THR A 208 -7.92 -24.16 4.89
CA THR A 208 -7.49 -24.90 3.68
C THR A 208 -8.05 -24.31 2.40
N GLN A 209 -9.03 -23.40 2.50
CA GLN A 209 -9.73 -22.75 1.39
C GLN A 209 -9.77 -21.22 1.52
N SER A 210 -9.01 -20.65 2.45
CA SER A 210 -8.89 -19.19 2.61
C SER A 210 -7.46 -18.76 2.83
N PHE A 211 -7.09 -17.64 2.21
CA PHE A 211 -5.88 -16.91 2.53
C PHE A 211 -6.24 -15.63 3.28
N LEU A 212 -5.91 -15.58 4.57
CA LEU A 212 -6.17 -14.41 5.42
C LEU A 212 -4.92 -13.55 5.58
N PHE A 213 -5.06 -12.28 5.26
CA PHE A 213 -4.01 -11.30 5.48
C PHE A 213 -4.53 -9.96 6.00
N ALA A 214 -3.60 -9.14 6.49
CA ALA A 214 -3.87 -7.76 6.87
C ALA A 214 -2.70 -6.85 6.54
N THR A 215 -2.89 -5.56 6.80
CA THR A 215 -1.86 -4.54 6.69
C THR A 215 -1.54 -3.95 8.05
N ILE A 216 -0.27 -3.72 8.32
CA ILE A 216 0.21 -2.97 9.48
C ILE A 216 1.17 -1.86 9.05
N ARG A 217 1.26 -0.82 9.87
CA ARG A 217 2.07 0.37 9.64
C ARG A 217 2.80 0.74 10.93
N ASP A 218 3.87 1.52 10.83
CA ASP A 218 4.48 2.14 12.01
C ASP A 218 3.40 2.83 12.88
N PRO A 219 3.33 2.53 14.19
CA PRO A 219 2.24 2.98 15.05
C PRO A 219 2.09 4.51 15.08
N ALA A 220 3.20 5.25 15.12
CA ALA A 220 3.21 6.71 15.13
C ALA A 220 2.77 7.29 13.78
N LYS A 221 3.32 6.80 12.65
CA LYS A 221 2.88 7.21 11.30
C LYS A 221 1.39 6.94 11.07
N ARG A 222 0.90 5.80 11.55
CA ARG A 222 -0.52 5.44 11.47
C ARG A 222 -1.38 6.39 12.28
N ALA A 223 -1.01 6.69 13.52
CA ALA A 223 -1.75 7.60 14.38
C ALA A 223 -1.85 9.01 13.78
N ILE A 224 -0.71 9.57 13.32
CA ILE A 224 -0.70 10.84 12.59
C ILE A 224 -1.62 10.79 11.36
N SER A 225 -1.51 9.74 10.54
CA SER A 225 -2.37 9.61 9.37
C SER A 225 -3.86 9.58 9.73
N ASP A 226 -4.24 9.02 10.89
CA ASP A 226 -5.62 9.02 11.37
C ASP A 226 -6.10 10.38 11.87
N VAL A 227 -5.28 11.10 12.65
CA VAL A 227 -5.59 12.49 13.08
C VAL A 227 -5.89 13.35 11.87
N PHE A 228 -4.99 13.35 10.89
CA PHE A 228 -5.11 14.17 9.69
C PHE A 228 -6.33 13.77 8.85
N TYR A 229 -6.60 12.47 8.73
CA TYR A 229 -7.79 11.99 8.04
C TYR A 229 -9.09 12.46 8.69
N ARG A 230 -9.21 12.37 10.02
CA ARG A 230 -10.43 12.81 10.73
C ARG A 230 -10.66 14.31 10.62
N ARG A 231 -9.60 15.10 10.80
CA ARG A 231 -9.66 16.56 10.70
C ARG A 231 -9.99 17.02 9.28
N SER A 232 -9.37 16.38 8.29
CA SER A 232 -9.67 16.58 6.87
C SER A 232 -11.15 16.31 6.57
N ASN A 233 -11.73 15.24 7.12
CA ASN A 233 -13.16 14.94 6.98
C ASN A 233 -14.08 15.96 7.66
N GLN A 234 -13.59 16.63 8.71
CA GLN A 234 -14.32 17.67 9.43
C GLN A 234 -14.11 19.07 8.82
N GLN A 235 -13.23 19.20 7.81
CA GLN A 235 -12.82 20.48 7.22
C GLN A 235 -12.28 21.48 8.27
N LEU A 236 -11.64 20.97 9.32
CA LEU A 236 -11.03 21.79 10.37
C LEU A 236 -9.58 22.09 10.02
N GLU A 237 -9.12 23.30 10.35
CA GLU A 237 -7.70 23.64 10.30
C GLU A 237 -6.91 22.85 11.35
N TYR A 238 -5.62 22.65 11.07
CA TYR A 238 -4.72 21.99 12.01
C TYR A 238 -4.21 22.97 13.05
N ASN A 239 -4.48 22.65 14.30
CA ASN A 239 -3.78 23.23 15.44
C ASN A 239 -2.91 22.15 16.09
N GLU A 240 -1.63 22.44 16.31
CA GLU A 240 -0.68 21.56 16.99
C GLU A 240 -1.22 21.07 18.34
N THR A 241 -1.83 21.95 19.14
CA THR A 241 -2.43 21.60 20.42
C THR A 241 -3.50 20.53 20.25
N GLN A 242 -4.35 20.68 19.24
CA GLN A 242 -5.42 19.73 18.95
C GLN A 242 -4.89 18.39 18.44
N ILE A 243 -3.78 18.38 17.70
CA ILE A 243 -3.10 17.14 17.27
C ILE A 243 -2.58 16.40 18.50
N LEU A 244 -1.88 17.09 19.40
CA LEU A 244 -1.35 16.52 20.64
C LEU A 244 -2.46 16.01 21.56
N GLU A 245 -3.51 16.79 21.79
CA GLU A 245 -4.70 16.38 22.56
C GLU A 245 -5.30 15.10 21.97
N THR A 246 -5.53 15.06 20.66
CA THR A 246 -6.08 13.87 19.98
C THR A 246 -5.18 12.64 20.16
N LEU A 247 -3.85 12.83 20.14
CA LEU A 247 -2.88 11.75 20.33
C LEU A 247 -2.87 11.26 21.79
N GLN A 248 -2.90 12.19 22.76
CA GLN A 248 -2.83 11.91 24.19
C GLN A 248 -4.11 11.30 24.76
N GLU A 249 -5.28 11.74 24.27
CA GLU A 249 -6.58 11.20 24.66
C GLU A 249 -6.80 9.78 24.15
N GLY A 250 -5.97 9.28 23.23
CA GLY A 250 -6.12 7.94 22.68
C GLY A 250 -7.43 7.72 21.92
N VAL A 251 -8.07 8.80 21.41
CA VAL A 251 -9.39 8.78 20.70
C VAL A 251 -9.45 7.73 19.59
N PHE A 252 -8.30 7.31 19.07
CA PHE A 252 -8.19 6.21 18.11
C PHE A 252 -8.84 4.91 18.60
N LEU A 253 -8.69 4.56 19.88
CA LEU A 253 -9.26 3.33 20.47
C LEU A 253 -10.78 3.44 20.63
N LEU A 254 -11.27 4.62 21.03
CA LEU A 254 -12.70 4.86 21.31
C LEU A 254 -13.55 4.79 20.04
N SER A 255 -13.05 5.34 18.94
CA SER A 255 -13.82 5.46 17.70
C SER A 255 -14.22 4.14 17.01
N HIS A 256 -13.65 3.00 17.42
CA HIS A 256 -13.90 1.70 16.80
C HIS A 256 -14.52 0.66 17.74
N ARG A 257 -15.05 1.08 18.90
CA ARG A 257 -15.60 0.15 19.92
C ARG A 257 -14.59 -0.92 20.34
N LEU A 258 -13.31 -0.55 20.38
CA LEU A 258 -12.19 -1.42 20.79
C LEU A 258 -11.94 -1.38 22.30
N THR A 259 -12.73 -0.60 23.06
CA THR A 259 -12.60 -0.41 24.51
C THR A 259 -12.62 -1.73 25.28
N HIS A 260 -13.41 -2.71 24.84
CA HIS A 260 -13.50 -4.01 25.50
C HIS A 260 -12.28 -4.91 25.25
N ILE A 261 -11.44 -4.59 24.25
CA ILE A 261 -10.27 -5.40 23.90
C ILE A 261 -9.06 -4.87 24.68
N LYS A 262 -8.74 -5.56 25.77
CA LYS A 262 -7.61 -5.25 26.66
C LYS A 262 -6.27 -5.63 26.01
N VAL A 263 -5.81 -4.83 25.04
CA VAL A 263 -4.47 -4.97 24.44
C VAL A 263 -3.75 -3.62 24.30
N GLN A 264 -2.42 -3.65 24.38
CA GLN A 264 -1.56 -2.48 24.24
C GLN A 264 -1.31 -2.14 22.77
N GLY A 265 -2.20 -1.35 22.17
CA GLY A 265 -2.03 -0.84 20.81
C GLY A 265 -3.26 -1.03 19.94
N TYR A 266 -3.47 -0.09 19.02
CA TYR A 266 -4.66 -0.06 18.17
C TYR A 266 -4.63 -1.18 17.13
N GLN A 267 -3.49 -1.41 16.48
CA GLN A 267 -3.38 -2.41 15.42
C GLN A 267 -3.50 -3.81 15.98
N LEU A 268 -2.88 -4.08 17.12
CA LEU A 268 -3.04 -5.33 17.85
C LEU A 268 -4.50 -5.56 18.26
N ALA A 269 -5.19 -4.52 18.74
CA ALA A 269 -6.62 -4.60 19.08
C ALA A 269 -7.50 -4.87 17.87
N TYR A 270 -7.13 -4.32 16.71
CA TYR A 270 -7.88 -4.51 15.48
C TYR A 270 -7.69 -5.92 14.90
N LEU A 271 -6.49 -6.46 15.03
CA LEU A 271 -6.07 -7.73 14.44
C LEU A 271 -6.33 -8.95 15.35
N THR A 272 -6.65 -8.76 16.62
CA THR A 272 -7.00 -9.89 17.49
C THR A 272 -8.35 -10.49 17.11
N MET A 273 -8.39 -11.82 17.02
CA MET A 273 -9.60 -12.58 16.72
C MET A 273 -10.42 -12.94 17.96
N ARG A 274 -10.01 -12.45 19.13
CA ARG A 274 -10.77 -12.68 20.36
C ARG A 274 -12.14 -12.05 20.20
N GLU A 275 -13.15 -12.86 20.48
CA GLU A 275 -14.53 -12.42 20.52
C GLU A 275 -14.65 -11.28 21.53
N LYS A 276 -15.55 -10.35 21.26
CA LYS A 276 -15.99 -9.46 22.34
C LYS A 276 -16.43 -10.37 23.47
N VAL A 277 -16.02 -10.07 24.70
CA VAL A 277 -16.75 -10.63 25.83
C VAL A 277 -18.15 -10.04 25.64
N GLU A 278 -19.05 -10.84 25.08
CA GLU A 278 -20.47 -10.52 25.06
C GLU A 278 -20.83 -10.52 26.53
N ASP A 279 -20.80 -9.34 27.14
CA ASP A 279 -21.54 -9.15 28.37
C ASP A 279 -22.97 -9.48 27.98
N ASN A 280 -23.44 -10.65 28.43
CA ASN A 280 -24.80 -11.16 28.24
C ASN A 280 -25.82 -10.29 29.01
N HIS A 281 -25.64 -8.98 29.03
CA HIS A 281 -26.67 -8.03 29.42
C HIS A 281 -27.59 -7.90 28.22
N ASP A 282 -28.59 -8.78 28.22
CA ASP A 282 -29.79 -8.65 27.41
C ASP A 282 -30.24 -7.19 27.43
N ALA A 283 -30.40 -6.62 26.23
CA ALA A 283 -30.59 -5.19 25.98
C ALA A 283 -31.98 -4.66 26.40
N ASP A 284 -32.55 -5.18 27.49
CA ASP A 284 -33.89 -4.86 27.96
C ASP A 284 -33.91 -4.10 29.31
N ASP A 285 -32.76 -3.86 29.97
CA ASP A 285 -32.68 -3.00 31.17
C ASP A 285 -31.99 -1.66 30.84
N ASP A 286 -32.81 -0.69 30.40
CA ASP A 286 -32.43 0.58 29.77
C ASP A 286 -31.77 1.66 30.70
N ASP A 287 -31.50 1.43 31.99
CA ASP A 287 -31.28 2.57 32.91
C ASP A 287 -30.06 2.52 33.87
N GLU A 288 -29.21 1.49 33.83
CA GLU A 288 -27.97 1.52 34.63
C GLU A 288 -26.74 1.35 33.73
N GLU A 289 -26.17 2.48 33.29
CA GLU A 289 -24.78 2.56 32.82
C GLU A 289 -23.87 2.15 34.00
N GLU A 290 -23.77 0.86 34.29
CA GLU A 290 -22.72 0.36 35.18
C GLU A 290 -21.39 0.79 34.54
N GLU A 291 -20.66 1.69 35.22
CA GLU A 291 -19.34 2.14 34.82
C GLU A 291 -18.45 0.89 34.67
N GLU A 292 -18.26 0.42 33.42
CA GLU A 292 -17.34 -0.67 33.14
C GLU A 292 -16.01 -0.34 33.82
N PRO A 293 -15.46 -1.22 34.68
CA PRO A 293 -14.25 -0.92 35.42
C PRO A 293 -13.18 -0.56 34.40
N SER A 294 -12.74 0.71 34.44
CA SER A 294 -11.75 1.25 33.53
C SER A 294 -10.43 0.53 33.75
N ILE A 295 -10.24 -0.60 33.08
CA ILE A 295 -9.02 -1.37 33.21
C ILE A 295 -7.94 -0.61 32.47
N ASP A 296 -6.99 -0.14 33.27
CA ASP A 296 -5.81 0.55 32.80
C ASP A 296 -4.99 -0.41 31.91
N VAL A 297 -5.09 -0.21 30.59
CA VAL A 297 -4.38 -0.98 29.55
C VAL A 297 -2.85 -0.92 29.78
N SER A 298 -2.35 0.10 30.47
CA SER A 298 -0.93 0.20 30.85
C SER A 298 -0.51 -0.88 31.85
N GLN A 299 -1.45 -1.53 32.55
CA GLN A 299 -1.19 -2.60 33.52
C GLN A 299 -1.18 -4.00 32.90
N LEU A 300 -1.48 -4.14 31.60
CA LEU A 300 -1.31 -5.42 30.92
C LEU A 300 0.16 -5.84 30.98
N SER A 301 0.39 -7.04 31.50
CA SER A 301 1.74 -7.58 31.59
C SER A 301 2.33 -7.73 30.19
N ARG A 302 3.63 -7.46 30.04
CA ARG A 302 4.34 -7.65 28.77
C ARG A 302 4.18 -9.07 28.23
N GLU A 303 4.10 -10.07 29.11
CA GLU A 303 3.88 -11.47 28.74
C GLU A 303 2.48 -11.71 28.16
N THR A 304 1.44 -11.09 28.74
CA THR A 304 0.09 -11.12 28.18
C THR A 304 0.07 -10.48 26.78
N THR A 305 0.73 -9.33 26.61
CA THR A 305 0.84 -8.66 25.30
C THR A 305 1.59 -9.54 24.28
N LYS A 306 2.69 -10.20 24.67
CA LYS A 306 3.40 -11.16 23.81
C LYS A 306 2.51 -12.32 23.40
N GLN A 307 1.70 -12.86 24.31
CA GLN A 307 0.76 -13.92 23.98
C GLN A 307 -0.28 -13.44 22.96
N HIS A 308 -0.82 -12.23 23.11
CA HIS A 308 -1.76 -11.67 22.12
C HIS A 308 -1.13 -11.50 20.75
N ILE A 309 0.13 -11.10 20.69
CA ILE A 309 0.88 -11.00 19.42
C ILE A 309 1.08 -12.39 18.83
N ALA A 310 1.48 -13.37 19.62
CA ALA A 310 1.62 -14.75 19.17
C ALA A 310 0.29 -15.31 18.60
N ASP A 311 -0.84 -15.03 19.26
CA ASP A 311 -2.17 -15.39 18.80
C ASP A 311 -2.46 -14.75 17.43
N VAL A 312 -2.26 -13.43 17.30
CA VAL A 312 -2.44 -12.72 16.02
C VAL A 312 -1.55 -13.31 14.94
N LEU A 313 -0.26 -13.53 15.20
CA LEU A 313 0.63 -14.13 14.21
C LEU A 313 0.12 -15.51 13.79
N ASN A 314 -0.25 -16.38 14.73
CA ASN A 314 -0.75 -17.72 14.42
C ASN A 314 -2.01 -17.73 13.54
N GLU A 315 -2.86 -16.71 13.66
CA GLU A 315 -4.14 -16.63 12.95
C GLU A 315 -4.06 -16.22 11.47
N TYR A 316 -3.08 -15.39 11.13
CA TYR A 316 -2.92 -14.85 9.79
C TYR A 316 -1.96 -15.71 8.95
N ASP A 317 -2.24 -15.75 7.66
CA ASP A 317 -1.36 -16.39 6.68
C ASP A 317 -0.26 -15.43 6.24
N PHE A 318 -0.56 -14.11 6.20
CA PHE A 318 0.42 -13.07 5.93
C PHE A 318 0.02 -11.73 6.57
N LEU A 319 1.01 -10.92 6.99
CA LEU A 319 0.80 -9.56 7.48
C LEU A 319 1.73 -8.62 6.72
N LEU A 320 1.15 -7.71 5.94
CA LEU A 320 1.86 -6.79 5.07
C LEU A 320 2.37 -5.57 5.84
N LEU A 321 3.62 -5.17 5.60
CA LEU A 321 4.22 -3.99 6.20
C LEU A 321 4.15 -2.79 5.24
N VAL A 322 3.47 -1.72 5.63
CA VAL A 322 3.29 -0.53 4.77
C VAL A 322 4.62 0.16 4.47
N GLU A 323 5.56 0.22 5.42
CA GLU A 323 6.89 0.80 5.19
C GLU A 323 7.74 -0.01 4.19
N ARG A 324 7.36 -1.25 3.91
CA ARG A 324 8.00 -2.16 2.95
C ARG A 324 6.96 -2.73 1.99
N MET A 325 6.04 -1.88 1.51
CA MET A 325 4.88 -2.31 0.74
C MET A 325 5.28 -3.06 -0.54
N ASP A 326 6.23 -2.56 -1.32
CA ASP A 326 6.73 -3.27 -2.51
C ASP A 326 7.25 -4.67 -2.20
N GLU A 327 8.11 -4.78 -1.18
CA GLU A 327 8.70 -6.06 -0.76
C GLU A 327 7.61 -7.02 -0.28
N SER A 328 6.64 -6.51 0.48
CA SER A 328 5.52 -7.30 0.99
C SER A 328 4.59 -7.77 -0.13
N LEU A 329 4.36 -6.95 -1.16
CA LEU A 329 3.57 -7.33 -2.34
C LEU A 329 4.29 -8.40 -3.15
N VAL A 330 5.61 -8.29 -3.31
CA VAL A 330 6.41 -9.33 -3.98
C VAL A 330 6.41 -10.63 -3.18
N VAL A 331 6.47 -10.57 -1.84
CA VAL A 331 6.28 -11.77 -1.02
C VAL A 331 4.87 -12.36 -1.22
N LEU A 332 3.83 -11.52 -1.23
CA LEU A 332 2.46 -11.96 -1.53
C LEU A 332 2.35 -12.61 -2.91
N GLN A 333 3.08 -12.09 -3.91
CA GLN A 333 3.20 -12.69 -5.25
C GLN A 333 3.65 -14.15 -5.14
N PHE A 334 4.70 -14.43 -4.37
CA PHE A 334 5.20 -15.79 -4.19
C PHE A 334 4.29 -16.68 -3.35
N LEU A 335 3.63 -16.14 -2.32
CA LEU A 335 2.76 -16.91 -1.44
C LEU A 335 1.47 -17.38 -2.13
N LEU A 336 0.99 -16.61 -3.11
CA LEU A 336 -0.25 -16.89 -3.84
C LEU A 336 -0.01 -17.34 -5.28
N ASP A 337 1.24 -17.43 -5.72
CA ASP A 337 1.66 -17.75 -7.10
C ASP A 337 1.03 -16.82 -8.15
N LEU A 338 1.08 -15.51 -7.87
CA LEU A 338 0.50 -14.46 -8.71
C LEU A 338 1.47 -14.00 -9.80
N ASP A 339 0.92 -13.43 -10.87
CA ASP A 339 1.69 -12.60 -11.78
C ASP A 339 1.95 -11.23 -11.15
N THR A 340 3.09 -10.62 -11.51
CA THR A 340 3.44 -9.25 -11.07
C THR A 340 2.34 -8.25 -11.41
N ASP A 341 1.61 -8.51 -12.50
CA ASP A 341 0.55 -7.67 -13.03
C ASP A 341 -0.75 -7.68 -12.22
N ASP A 342 -0.98 -8.72 -11.42
CA ASP A 342 -2.12 -8.83 -10.50
C ASP A 342 -2.00 -7.86 -9.33
N LEU A 343 -0.78 -7.41 -9.04
CA LEU A 343 -0.43 -6.55 -7.91
C LEU A 343 -0.31 -5.06 -8.29
N LEU A 344 -0.41 -4.75 -9.58
CA LEU A 344 -0.33 -3.38 -10.07
C LEU A 344 -1.50 -2.55 -9.56
N HIS A 345 -1.19 -1.32 -9.18
CA HIS A 345 -2.16 -0.35 -8.69
C HIS A 345 -1.67 1.05 -9.03
N ILE A 346 -2.57 2.02 -8.88
CA ILE A 346 -2.26 3.44 -9.03
C ILE A 346 -2.61 4.20 -7.75
N ASN A 347 -1.99 5.35 -7.57
CA ASN A 347 -2.20 6.14 -6.36
C ASN A 347 -3.53 6.88 -6.45
N SER A 348 -4.45 6.60 -5.51
CA SER A 348 -5.76 7.25 -5.45
C SER A 348 -5.87 8.32 -4.36
N LYS A 349 -4.91 8.39 -3.42
CA LYS A 349 -4.97 9.26 -2.24
C LYS A 349 -3.58 9.77 -1.87
N SER A 350 -3.14 10.84 -2.52
CA SER A 350 -1.91 11.54 -2.14
C SER A 350 -2.24 12.80 -1.34
N ALA A 351 -1.30 13.27 -0.54
CA ALA A 351 -1.44 14.59 0.07
C ALA A 351 -1.56 15.66 -1.03
N GLY A 352 -2.52 16.58 -0.87
CA GLY A 352 -2.83 17.61 -1.85
C GLY A 352 -3.97 17.26 -2.81
N ASP A 353 -4.27 15.96 -3.01
CA ASP A 353 -5.37 15.47 -3.85
C ASP A 353 -6.73 15.67 -3.16
N TYR A 354 -7.81 15.18 -3.78
CA TYR A 354 -9.16 15.18 -3.22
C TYR A 354 -9.65 13.77 -2.93
N ALA A 355 -10.31 13.60 -1.79
CA ALA A 355 -11.00 12.38 -1.41
C ALA A 355 -12.49 12.62 -1.23
N MET A 356 -13.29 11.60 -1.53
CA MET A 356 -14.74 11.65 -1.36
C MET A 356 -15.14 11.33 0.08
N LEU A 357 -15.98 12.19 0.67
CA LEU A 357 -16.73 11.87 1.88
C LEU A 357 -17.99 11.12 1.47
N ILE A 358 -17.98 9.79 1.61
CA ILE A 358 -19.08 8.93 1.16
C ILE A 358 -20.44 9.38 1.70
N VAL A 359 -20.52 9.79 2.97
CA VAL A 359 -21.78 10.19 3.63
C VAL A 359 -22.34 11.50 3.06
N LYS A 360 -21.47 12.41 2.60
CA LYS A 360 -21.87 13.74 2.11
C LYS A 360 -21.83 13.86 0.59
N GLU A 361 -21.28 12.86 -0.09
CA GLU A 361 -20.94 12.89 -1.52
C GLU A 361 -20.15 14.14 -1.94
N THR A 362 -19.33 14.67 -1.02
CA THR A 362 -18.50 15.85 -1.27
C THR A 362 -17.04 15.48 -1.36
N CYS A 363 -16.33 16.15 -2.26
CA CYS A 363 -14.88 16.05 -2.37
C CYS A 363 -14.24 17.04 -1.39
N HIS A 364 -13.23 16.56 -0.68
CA HIS A 364 -12.45 17.38 0.24
C HIS A 364 -10.98 17.21 -0.07
N ARG A 365 -10.22 18.29 0.07
CA ARG A 365 -8.78 18.27 -0.19
C ARG A 365 -8.05 17.57 0.95
N ILE A 366 -7.28 16.55 0.62
CA ILE A 366 -6.42 15.84 1.55
C ILE A 366 -5.27 16.77 1.90
N GLN A 367 -5.25 17.24 3.13
CA GLN A 367 -4.16 18.12 3.56
C GLN A 367 -2.91 17.30 3.91
N PRO A 368 -1.70 17.77 3.57
CA PRO A 368 -0.47 17.11 3.98
C PRO A 368 -0.35 17.09 5.52
N PRO A 369 0.24 16.03 6.09
CA PRO A 369 0.52 16.00 7.51
C PRO A 369 1.50 17.10 7.90
N ILE A 370 1.14 17.91 8.90
CA ILE A 370 2.02 18.89 9.53
C ILE A 370 2.35 18.38 10.92
N VAL A 371 3.57 17.89 11.12
CA VAL A 371 4.00 17.33 12.41
C VAL A 371 5.04 18.27 13.02
N SER A 372 4.73 18.83 14.17
CA SER A 372 5.64 19.72 14.90
C SER A 372 6.71 18.95 15.66
N ASP A 373 7.79 19.64 16.06
CA ASP A 373 8.81 19.08 16.95
C ASP A 373 8.23 18.58 18.28
N THR A 374 7.22 19.26 18.82
CA THR A 374 6.52 18.81 20.04
C THR A 374 5.80 17.50 19.81
N THR A 375 5.13 17.35 18.66
CA THR A 375 4.43 16.12 18.28
C THR A 375 5.42 14.98 18.08
N ILE A 376 6.55 15.23 17.39
CA ILE A 376 7.62 14.24 17.21
C ILE A 376 8.18 13.80 18.57
N ARG A 377 8.43 14.75 19.47
CA ARG A 377 8.93 14.47 20.83
C ARG A 377 7.96 13.61 21.62
N TYR A 378 6.66 13.89 21.53
CA TYR A 378 5.63 13.08 22.17
C TYR A 378 5.56 11.66 21.60
N LEU A 379 5.55 11.51 20.27
CA LEU A 379 5.53 10.21 19.59
C LEU A 379 6.81 9.39 19.81
N SER A 380 7.88 10.03 20.25
CA SER A 380 9.16 9.39 20.61
C SER A 380 9.33 9.22 22.13
N SER A 381 8.33 9.61 22.92
CA SER A 381 8.37 9.54 24.38
C SER A 381 8.15 8.10 24.88
N SER A 382 8.65 7.82 26.09
CA SER A 382 8.38 6.55 26.79
C SER A 382 6.89 6.32 26.98
N ASP A 383 6.11 7.37 27.25
CA ASP A 383 4.68 7.25 27.52
C ASP A 383 3.93 6.74 26.29
N TRP A 384 4.20 7.33 25.12
CA TRP A 384 3.67 6.84 23.85
C TRP A 384 4.08 5.39 23.58
N HIS A 385 5.37 5.08 23.73
CA HIS A 385 5.87 3.72 23.50
C HIS A 385 5.26 2.68 24.43
N ASN A 386 5.04 3.01 25.70
CA ASN A 386 4.42 2.11 26.67
C ASN A 386 2.95 1.86 26.33
N GLN A 387 2.20 2.91 25.95
CA GLN A 387 0.80 2.78 25.53
C GLN A 387 0.65 1.95 24.25
N HIS A 388 1.62 2.03 23.34
CA HIS A 388 1.63 1.35 22.05
C HIS A 388 2.61 0.17 21.97
N TYR A 389 3.03 -0.38 23.12
CA TYR A 389 4.09 -1.40 23.17
C TYR A 389 3.77 -2.62 22.30
N GLY A 390 2.54 -3.12 22.35
CA GLY A 390 2.11 -4.27 21.56
C GLY A 390 2.09 -4.01 20.06
N ASP A 391 1.69 -2.81 19.62
CA ASP A 391 1.76 -2.41 18.21
C ASP A 391 3.21 -2.35 17.70
N TYR A 392 4.14 -1.79 18.48
CA TYR A 392 5.55 -1.74 18.11
C TYR A 392 6.20 -3.12 18.09
N LEU A 393 5.89 -3.98 19.07
CA LEU A 393 6.41 -5.35 19.11
C LEU A 393 5.84 -6.20 17.96
N LEU A 394 4.55 -6.05 17.64
CA LEU A 394 3.91 -6.68 16.48
C LEU A 394 4.58 -6.23 15.17
N HIS A 395 4.78 -4.92 14.99
CA HIS A 395 5.46 -4.36 13.83
C HIS A 395 6.88 -4.90 13.65
N ALA A 396 7.66 -4.94 14.73
CA ALA A 396 9.01 -5.48 14.72
C ALA A 396 9.04 -6.97 14.37
N ALA A 397 8.13 -7.78 14.95
CA ALA A 397 8.02 -9.21 14.65
C ALA A 397 7.65 -9.47 13.19
N ILE A 398 6.72 -8.71 12.63
CA ILE A 398 6.31 -8.83 11.22
C ILE A 398 7.44 -8.40 10.28
N ASN A 399 8.14 -7.32 10.58
CA ASN A 399 9.30 -6.90 9.79
C ASN A 399 10.40 -7.98 9.77
N ALA A 400 10.69 -8.61 10.92
CA ALA A 400 11.63 -9.72 11.01
C ALA A 400 11.14 -10.98 10.27
N SER A 401 9.83 -11.25 10.29
CA SER A 401 9.22 -12.36 9.53
C SER A 401 9.30 -12.14 8.02
N LEU A 402 9.09 -10.89 7.57
CA LEU A 402 9.26 -10.53 6.16
C LEU A 402 10.69 -10.81 5.68
N ASP A 403 11.70 -10.44 6.46
CA ASP A 403 13.11 -10.74 6.13
C ASP A 403 13.40 -12.23 6.03
N ARG A 404 12.83 -13.05 6.93
CA ARG A 404 12.95 -14.51 6.85
C ARG A 404 12.28 -15.07 5.61
N THR A 405 11.06 -14.62 5.33
CA THR A 405 10.31 -15.04 4.14
C THR A 405 11.10 -14.74 2.86
N ILE A 406 11.71 -13.56 2.77
CA ILE A 406 12.59 -13.18 1.66
C ILE A 406 13.81 -14.09 1.56
N ALA A 407 14.43 -14.44 2.70
CA ALA A 407 15.56 -15.36 2.72
C ALA A 407 15.16 -16.76 2.22
N ASP A 408 13.98 -17.25 2.61
CA ASP A 408 13.46 -18.57 2.22
C ASP A 408 13.00 -18.63 0.75
N ILE A 409 12.48 -17.53 0.20
CA ILE A 409 12.25 -17.40 -1.25
C ILE A 409 13.57 -17.47 -2.04
N GLY A 410 14.67 -17.04 -1.41
CA GLY A 410 15.98 -16.88 -2.03
C GLY A 410 16.22 -15.41 -2.40
N PRO A 411 17.26 -14.75 -1.84
CA PRO A 411 17.51 -13.32 -2.05
C PRO A 411 17.60 -12.92 -3.52
N GLU A 412 18.27 -13.70 -4.36
CA GLU A 412 18.42 -13.40 -5.79
C GLU A 412 17.08 -13.47 -6.53
N ARG A 413 16.29 -14.52 -6.29
CA ARG A 413 14.95 -14.69 -6.87
C ARG A 413 14.04 -13.55 -6.46
N PHE A 414 14.06 -13.19 -5.18
CA PHE A 414 13.29 -12.08 -4.64
C PHE A 414 13.70 -10.74 -5.24
N GLN A 415 14.99 -10.41 -5.29
CA GLN A 415 15.46 -9.14 -5.84
C GLN A 415 15.11 -8.99 -7.32
N LYS A 416 15.17 -10.08 -8.11
CA LYS A 416 14.73 -10.09 -9.50
C LYS A 416 13.23 -9.79 -9.62
N ALA A 417 12.39 -10.42 -8.80
CA ALA A 417 10.96 -10.16 -8.78
C ALA A 417 10.65 -8.73 -8.33
N LEU A 418 11.34 -8.21 -7.32
CA LEU A 418 11.19 -6.84 -6.83
C LEU A 418 11.58 -5.80 -7.89
N ALA A 419 12.68 -6.02 -8.61
CA ALA A 419 13.09 -5.15 -9.71
C ALA A 419 12.03 -5.13 -10.83
N THR A 420 11.51 -6.32 -11.17
CA THR A 420 10.42 -6.46 -12.16
C THR A 420 9.17 -5.73 -11.70
N PHE A 421 8.72 -5.97 -10.47
CA PHE A 421 7.56 -5.31 -9.87
C PHE A 421 7.68 -3.79 -9.91
N ARG A 422 8.82 -3.23 -9.47
CA ARG A 422 9.05 -1.77 -9.49
C ARG A 422 9.03 -1.19 -10.90
N GLN A 423 9.65 -1.88 -11.86
CA GLN A 423 9.60 -1.47 -13.27
C GLN A 423 8.17 -1.44 -13.80
N ARG A 424 7.40 -2.50 -13.53
CA ARG A 424 5.99 -2.62 -13.95
C ARG A 424 5.10 -1.59 -13.27
N MET A 425 5.33 -1.33 -11.99
CA MET A 425 4.63 -0.30 -11.23
C MET A 425 4.90 1.10 -11.77
N ALA A 426 6.16 1.44 -12.08
CA ALA A 426 6.51 2.72 -12.69
C ALA A 426 5.79 2.91 -14.03
N LEU A 427 5.74 1.86 -14.87
CA LEU A 427 5.02 1.88 -16.14
C LEU A 427 3.50 2.05 -15.95
N ALA A 428 2.92 1.37 -14.95
CA ALA A 428 1.52 1.50 -14.59
C ALA A 428 1.17 2.92 -14.15
N GLN A 429 1.99 3.54 -13.30
CA GLN A 429 1.82 4.93 -12.86
C GLN A 429 1.91 5.89 -14.05
N GLU A 430 2.94 5.75 -14.90
CA GLU A 430 3.14 6.60 -16.07
C GLU A 430 1.95 6.51 -17.05
N ARG A 431 1.50 5.29 -17.37
CA ARG A 431 0.51 5.07 -18.42
C ARG A 431 -0.93 5.16 -17.93
N CYS A 432 -1.21 4.75 -16.71
CA CYS A 432 -2.59 4.59 -16.23
C CYS A 432 -3.07 5.68 -15.28
N GLN A 433 -2.19 6.40 -14.58
CA GLN A 433 -2.62 7.44 -13.63
C GLN A 433 -3.49 8.51 -14.30
N ALA A 434 -3.11 8.97 -15.49
CA ALA A 434 -3.84 10.01 -16.23
C ALA A 434 -5.17 9.51 -16.85
N HIS A 435 -5.35 8.20 -16.96
CA HIS A 435 -6.55 7.58 -17.55
C HIS A 435 -7.52 7.05 -16.49
N ALA A 436 -7.18 7.18 -15.22
CA ALA A 436 -8.04 6.73 -14.13
C ALA A 436 -9.02 7.84 -13.74
N TYR A 437 -10.29 7.48 -13.74
CA TYR A 437 -11.32 8.30 -13.11
C TYR A 437 -11.42 7.89 -11.65
N PHE A 438 -11.11 8.83 -10.76
CA PHE A 438 -11.33 8.70 -9.32
C PHE A 438 -12.67 9.36 -8.96
N PRO A 439 -13.26 9.03 -7.80
CA PRO A 439 -14.52 9.66 -7.39
C PRO A 439 -14.42 11.19 -7.20
N CYS A 440 -13.22 11.71 -7.02
CA CYS A 440 -12.94 13.14 -6.99
C CYS A 440 -11.88 13.50 -8.03
N SER A 441 -12.13 14.56 -8.80
CA SER A 441 -11.14 15.12 -9.73
C SER A 441 -9.99 15.79 -8.98
N SER A 442 -8.91 16.13 -9.69
CA SER A 442 -7.83 16.98 -9.18
C SER A 442 -8.27 18.41 -8.84
N SER A 443 -9.43 18.86 -9.37
CA SER A 443 -10.07 20.15 -9.03
C SER A 443 -11.06 20.04 -7.86
N GLY A 444 -11.29 18.84 -7.33
CA GLY A 444 -12.26 18.60 -6.25
C GLY A 444 -13.71 18.50 -6.72
N GLU A 445 -13.94 18.20 -8.00
CA GLU A 445 -15.27 17.91 -8.53
C GLU A 445 -15.66 16.46 -8.25
N ASN A 446 -16.91 16.23 -7.87
CA ASN A 446 -17.46 14.89 -7.71
C ASN A 446 -17.62 14.23 -9.09
N GLN A 447 -16.98 13.08 -9.26
CA GLN A 447 -16.95 12.26 -10.48
C GLN A 447 -17.42 10.82 -10.22
N LEU A 448 -18.31 10.60 -9.25
CA LEU A 448 -18.73 9.25 -8.81
C LEU A 448 -19.16 8.36 -9.99
N LYS A 449 -20.01 8.87 -10.88
CA LYS A 449 -20.49 8.12 -12.06
C LYS A 449 -19.35 7.70 -13.01
N LEU A 450 -18.36 8.57 -13.22
CA LEU A 450 -17.20 8.23 -14.06
C LEU A 450 -16.29 7.21 -13.35
N SER A 451 -16.18 7.31 -12.02
CA SER A 451 -15.37 6.38 -11.25
C SER A 451 -15.93 4.96 -11.22
N GLU A 452 -17.25 4.78 -11.36
CA GLU A 452 -17.88 3.45 -11.47
C GLU A 452 -17.37 2.65 -12.69
N GLU A 453 -16.95 3.34 -13.76
CA GLU A 453 -16.37 2.70 -14.95
C GLU A 453 -14.87 2.39 -14.81
N SER A 454 -14.22 2.95 -13.79
CA SER A 454 -12.77 2.95 -13.61
C SER A 454 -12.31 2.20 -12.37
N CYS A 455 -13.19 2.04 -11.36
CA CYS A 455 -12.87 1.46 -10.06
C CYS A 455 -13.67 0.18 -9.81
N TYR A 456 -13.07 -0.80 -9.14
CA TYR A 456 -13.78 -2.04 -8.78
C TYR A 456 -14.92 -1.79 -7.79
N ASN A 457 -14.72 -0.88 -6.84
CA ASN A 457 -15.72 -0.55 -5.84
C ASN A 457 -15.50 0.86 -5.30
N ARG A 458 -16.38 1.80 -5.65
CA ARG A 458 -16.31 3.21 -5.22
C ARG A 458 -14.94 3.82 -5.50
N ASP A 459 -14.12 4.02 -4.47
CA ASP A 459 -12.80 4.62 -4.54
C ASP A 459 -11.64 3.59 -4.49
N TRP A 460 -11.95 2.29 -4.61
CA TRP A 460 -10.96 1.21 -4.52
C TRP A 460 -10.67 0.59 -5.88
N GLY A 461 -9.38 0.41 -6.15
CA GLY A 461 -8.91 -0.23 -7.39
C GLY A 461 -9.25 0.54 -8.65
N CYS A 462 -9.20 1.87 -8.59
CA CYS A 462 -9.40 2.74 -9.73
C CYS A 462 -8.30 2.55 -10.79
N GLY A 463 -8.63 2.83 -12.05
CA GLY A 463 -7.75 2.63 -13.21
C GLY A 463 -7.59 1.17 -13.65
N TYR A 464 -8.34 0.22 -13.07
CA TYR A 464 -8.20 -1.20 -13.41
C TYR A 464 -8.36 -1.51 -14.91
N PRO A 465 -9.23 -0.84 -15.70
CA PRO A 465 -9.33 -1.15 -17.12
C PRO A 465 -8.05 -0.81 -17.89
N CYS A 466 -7.33 0.24 -17.47
CA CYS A 466 -6.03 0.56 -18.06
C CYS A 466 -4.97 -0.45 -17.63
N LEU A 467 -4.96 -0.83 -16.35
CA LEU A 467 -4.02 -1.81 -15.82
C LEU A 467 -4.21 -3.20 -16.48
N ASP A 468 -5.45 -3.58 -16.81
CA ASP A 468 -5.73 -4.83 -17.52
C ASP A 468 -5.18 -4.80 -18.96
N ARG A 469 -5.45 -3.72 -19.71
CA ARG A 469 -4.86 -3.53 -21.05
C ARG A 469 -3.34 -3.49 -21.03
N LEU A 470 -2.75 -2.89 -20.00
CA LEU A 470 -1.30 -2.84 -19.82
C LEU A 470 -0.72 -4.25 -19.66
N SER A 471 -1.45 -5.17 -19.04
CA SER A 471 -1.04 -6.57 -18.91
C SER A 471 -1.12 -7.33 -20.21
N GLU A 472 -2.25 -7.22 -20.91
CA GLU A 472 -2.50 -7.88 -22.20
C GLU A 472 -1.40 -7.56 -23.23
N SER A 473 -0.88 -6.33 -23.22
CA SER A 473 0.16 -5.91 -24.17
C SER A 473 1.54 -6.57 -23.99
N ASN A 474 1.77 -7.36 -22.94
CA ASN A 474 3.06 -8.06 -22.75
C ASN A 474 2.96 -9.58 -22.95
N SER A 475 1.77 -10.10 -23.22
CA SER A 475 1.57 -11.49 -23.60
C SER A 475 1.91 -11.76 -25.09
N HIS A 476 2.37 -10.73 -25.81
CA HIS A 476 2.81 -10.73 -27.20
C HIS A 476 4.26 -10.28 -27.29
#